data_AF-A0A2N3GHI0-F1
#
_entry.id   AF-A0A2N3GHI0-F1
#
_cell.length_a   1.000
_cell.length_b   1.000
_cell.length_c   1.000
_cell.angle_alpha   90.00
_cell.angle_beta   90.00
_cell.angle_gamma   90.00
#
_symmetry.space_group_name_H-M   'P 1'
#
loop_
_entity.id
_entity.type
_entity.pdbx_description
1 polymer ?
#
loop_
_entity_poly.entity_id
_entity_poly.type
_entity_poly.pdbx_seq_one_letter_code
_entity_poly.pdbx_strand_id
1 'polypeptide(L)' 'MCSPVRCRQCGKTTWSGCGQHVAMVKSMVPADQWCGGHGSSTPQRSGGFFGR' A
#
# COMPACT_ATOMS: atom_id res chain seq x y z
N MET A 1 12.24 -6.54 -7.53
CA MET A 1 13.02 -6.20 -6.32
C MET A 1 12.17 -5.31 -5.44
N CYS A 2 11.96 -5.67 -4.18
CA CYS A 2 11.40 -4.77 -3.19
C CYS A 2 12.40 -3.66 -2.92
N SER A 3 11.99 -2.41 -3.12
CA SER A 3 12.76 -1.27 -2.65
C SER A 3 11.97 -0.52 -1.58
N PRO A 4 12.57 -0.23 -0.41
CA PRO A 4 11.95 0.65 0.57
C PRO A 4 11.92 2.06 -0.01
N VAL A 5 10.73 2.62 -0.14
CA VAL A 5 10.50 3.99 -0.62
C VAL A 5 9.67 4.76 0.41
N ARG A 6 9.86 6.07 0.51
CA ARG A 6 9.01 6.89 1.39
C ARG A 6 7.64 7.07 0.76
N CYS A 7 6.60 6.80 1.54
CA CYS A 7 5.25 7.13 1.14
C CYS A 7 5.10 8.65 1.06
N ARG A 8 4.63 9.17 -0.08
CA ARG A 8 4.39 10.62 -0.24
C ARG A 8 3.19 11.13 0.55
N GLN A 9 2.36 10.23 1.08
CA GLN A 9 1.09 10.55 1.72
C GLN A 9 1.21 10.65 3.24
N CYS A 10 2.04 9.79 3.86
CA CYS A 10 2.28 9.80 5.30
C CYS A 10 3.76 9.94 5.70
N GLY A 11 4.70 9.91 4.75
CA GLY A 11 6.14 9.97 5.04
C GLY A 11 6.74 8.67 5.59
N LYS A 12 5.91 7.66 5.90
CA LYS A 12 6.37 6.34 6.41
C LYS A 12 6.99 5.47 5.33
N THR A 13 7.70 4.42 5.75
CA THR A 13 8.34 3.47 4.83
C THR A 13 7.27 2.60 4.17
N THR A 14 7.25 2.62 2.84
CA THR A 14 6.43 1.73 2.01
C THR A 14 7.33 0.96 1.05
N TRP A 15 6.78 -0.03 0.34
CA TRP A 15 7.55 -0.87 -0.57
C TRP A 15 6.98 -0.74 -1.98
N SER A 16 7.88 -0.51 -2.94
CA SER A 16 7.57 -0.60 -4.36
C SER A 16 8.11 -1.91 -4.94
N GLY A 17 7.37 -2.52 -5.87
CA GLY A 17 7.78 -3.78 -6.51
C GLY A 17 7.77 -4.99 -5.58
N CYS A 18 6.95 -4.95 -4.53
CA CYS A 18 6.83 -6.02 -3.54
C CYS A 18 6.14 -7.26 -4.11
N GLY A 19 6.87 -8.38 -4.08
CA GLY A 19 6.34 -9.72 -4.33
C GLY A 19 6.48 -10.59 -3.07
N GLN A 20 6.89 -11.85 -3.24
CA GLN A 20 7.00 -12.84 -2.17
C GLN A 20 8.01 -12.45 -1.06
N HIS A 21 9.00 -11.61 -1.35
CA HIS A 21 10.05 -11.23 -0.40
C HIS A 21 9.64 -10.13 0.60
N VAL A 22 8.45 -9.53 0.48
CA VAL A 22 8.04 -8.41 1.35
C VAL A 22 7.95 -8.83 2.82
N ALA A 23 7.63 -10.10 3.10
CA ALA A 23 7.55 -10.63 4.45
C ALA A 23 8.89 -10.58 5.19
N MET A 24 10.01 -10.88 4.49
CA MET A 24 11.36 -10.84 5.06
C MET A 24 11.82 -9.41 5.35
N VAL A 25 11.46 -8.47 4.49
CA VAL A 25 11.79 -7.05 4.70
C VAL A 25 10.95 -6.46 5.82
N LYS A 26 9.67 -6.86 5.90
CA LYS A 26 8.79 -6.50 7.01
C LYS A 26 9.34 -6.99 8.34
N SER A 27 9.82 -8.22 8.46
CA SER A 27 10.39 -8.69 9.73
C SER A 27 11.64 -7.94 10.19
N MET A 28 12.32 -7.22 9.30
CA MET A 28 13.47 -6.36 9.66
C MET A 28 13.09 -4.92 10.06
N VAL A 29 11.86 -4.48 9.78
CA VAL A 29 11.42 -3.10 10.07
C VAL A 29 10.28 -3.16 11.09
N PRO A 30 10.34 -2.41 12.20
CA PRO A 30 9.25 -2.40 13.18
C PRO A 30 7.94 -1.89 12.55
N ALA A 31 6.83 -2.52 12.92
CA ALA A 31 5.51 -2.25 12.33
C ALA A 31 5.06 -0.78 12.44
N ASP A 32 5.57 -0.06 13.44
CA ASP A 32 5.26 1.37 13.66
C ASP A 32 5.71 2.28 12.49
N GLN A 33 6.80 1.89 11.83
CA GLN A 33 7.41 2.59 10.70
C GLN A 33 6.76 2.24 9.35
N TRP A 34 5.80 1.31 9.33
CA TRP A 34 5.16 0.86 8.10
C TRP A 34 4.08 1.83 7.66
N CYS A 35 4.04 2.11 6.36
CA CYS A 35 2.87 2.72 5.75
C CYS A 35 1.70 1.73 5.84
N GLY A 36 0.62 2.13 6.52
CA GLY A 36 -0.57 1.29 6.74
C GLY A 36 -1.41 1.01 5.50
N GLY A 37 -0.95 1.40 4.31
CA GLY A 37 -1.73 1.39 3.09
C GLY A 37 -2.75 2.53 3.12
N HIS A 38 -2.45 3.60 2.40
CA HIS A 38 -3.49 4.56 2.08
C HIS A 38 -4.27 3.94 0.94
N GLY A 39 -5.46 3.42 1.23
CA GLY A 39 -6.41 3.10 0.18
C GLY A 39 -6.49 4.33 -0.70
N SER A 40 -6.10 4.21 -1.97
CA SER A 40 -6.49 5.19 -2.96
C SER A 40 -8.00 5.26 -2.83
N SER A 41 -8.51 6.34 -2.24
CA SER A 41 -9.92 6.67 -2.24
C SER A 41 -10.30 6.98 -3.67
N THR A 42 -10.32 5.97 -4.53
CA THR A 42 -11.36 5.90 -5.54
C THR A 42 -12.54 5.38 -4.75
N PRO A 43 -13.54 6.22 -4.38
CA PRO A 43 -14.82 5.65 -4.04
C PRO A 43 -15.22 4.84 -5.26
N GLN A 44 -15.11 3.51 -5.14
CA GLN A 44 -15.73 2.58 -6.04
C GLN A 44 -17.23 2.82 -5.90
N ARG A 45 -17.74 3.83 -6.63
CA ARG A 45 -19.15 3.95 -6.95
C ARG A 45 -19.46 2.83 -7.94
N SER A 46 -19.43 1.59 -7.45
CA SER A 46 -20.18 0.49 -8.03
C SER A 46 -21.64 0.70 -7.66
N GLY A 47 -22.28 1.68 -8.29
CA GLY A 47 -23.73 1.90 -8.24
C GLY A 47 -24.26 1.66 -9.64
N GLY A 48 -24.74 0.44 -9.88
CA GLY A 48 -25.29 0.03 -11.15
C GLY A 48 -26.43 0.92 -11.62
N PHE A 49 -26.45 1.19 -12.92
CA PHE A 49 -27.60 1.77 -13.61
C PHE A 49 -27.82 0.97 -14.90
N PHE A 50 -28.09 -0.33 -14.74
CA PHE A 50 -28.79 -1.11 -15.76
C PHE A 50 -30.28 -0.73 -15.65
N GLY A 51 -30.71 0.16 -16.51
CA GLY A 51 -32.08 0.66 -16.53
C GLY A 51 -32.40 1.32 -17.85
N ARG A 52 -32.30 0.58 -18.96
CA ARG A 52 -32.96 0.85 -20.25
C ARG A 52 -33.18 -0.46 -20.99
#